data_AF-A0A2N5K3G7-F1
#
_entry.id   AF-A0A2N5K3G7-F1
#
_cell.length_a   1.000
_cell.length_b   1.000
_cell.length_c   1.000
_cell.angle_alpha   90.00
_cell.angle_beta   90.00
_cell.angle_gamma   90.00
#
_symmetry.space_group_name_H-M   'P 1'
#
loop_
_entity.id
_entity.type
_entity.pdbx_description
1 polymer ?
#
loop_
_entity_poly.entity_id
_entity_poly.type
_entity_poly.pdbx_seq_one_letter_code
_entity_poly.pdbx_strand_id
1 'polypeptide(L)'
;MLVRLLVLGSLLSTLLAHLVQVEAPGPGSSQHLCFPTVPAIQDCIDVAFSSYWERNGGLAVFGFPTSPALPEETESGLRTVQHFERYRLELHPDAPPPYTIQLGRSGADRLAQLGRSTNAEAQAAPPGCI
;
A
#
# COMPACT_ATOMS: atom_id res chain seq x y z
N MET A 1 10.72 6.54 -58.08
CA MET A 1 10.72 5.27 -57.34
C MET A 1 11.20 5.43 -55.88
N LEU A 2 12.20 6.28 -55.62
CA LEU A 2 12.74 6.59 -54.28
C LEU A 2 11.71 7.10 -53.25
N VAL A 3 10.73 7.90 -53.68
CA VAL A 3 9.68 8.49 -52.82
C VAL A 3 8.70 7.44 -52.27
N ARG A 4 8.47 6.33 -52.99
CA ARG A 4 7.56 5.27 -52.54
C ARG A 4 8.13 4.41 -51.41
N LEU A 5 9.46 4.19 -51.39
CA LEU A 5 10.15 3.44 -50.33
C LEU A 5 10.18 4.22 -49.00
N LEU A 6 10.25 5.56 -49.05
CA LEU A 6 10.23 6.43 -47.87
C LEU A 6 8.86 6.47 -47.18
N VAL A 7 7.76 6.43 -47.93
CA VAL A 7 6.39 6.44 -47.38
C VAL A 7 6.03 5.12 -46.69
N LEU A 8 6.48 3.98 -47.24
CA LEU A 8 6.29 2.66 -46.64
C LEU A 8 7.07 2.49 -45.32
N GLY A 9 8.28 3.04 -45.22
CA GLY A 9 9.07 3.03 -43.98
C GLY A 9 8.45 3.90 -42.87
N SER A 10 7.81 5.02 -43.24
CA SER A 10 7.14 5.90 -42.28
C SER A 10 5.82 5.30 -41.75
N LEU A 11 5.06 4.60 -42.60
CA LEU A 11 3.84 3.88 -42.21
C LEU A 11 4.11 2.68 -41.28
N LEU A 12 5.23 1.97 -41.47
CA LEU A 12 5.62 0.86 -40.59
C LEU A 12 6.10 1.36 -39.22
N SER A 13 6.76 2.53 -39.18
CA SER A 13 7.24 3.16 -37.95
C SER A 13 6.10 3.75 -37.10
N THR A 14 5.05 4.30 -37.72
CA THR A 14 3.84 4.73 -37.00
C THR A 14 3.00 3.55 -36.52
N LEU A 15 3.00 2.41 -37.24
CA LEU A 15 2.32 1.18 -36.81
C LEU A 15 2.99 0.55 -35.57
N LEU A 16 4.33 0.66 -35.44
CA LEU A 16 5.05 0.21 -34.24
C LEU A 16 4.84 1.13 -33.03
N ALA A 17 4.62 2.43 -33.23
CA ALA A 17 4.47 3.41 -32.16
C ALA A 17 3.10 3.37 -31.44
N HIS A 18 2.08 2.74 -32.02
CA HIS A 18 0.76 2.60 -31.40
C HIS A 18 0.59 1.34 -30.53
N LEU A 19 1.55 0.41 -30.52
CA LEU A 19 1.44 -0.84 -29.75
C LEU A 19 1.90 -0.74 -28.29
N VAL A 20 2.39 0.42 -27.84
CA VAL A 20 2.90 0.60 -26.47
C VAL A 20 2.05 1.64 -25.74
N GLN A 21 0.84 1.23 -25.35
CA GLN A 21 0.13 1.86 -24.24
C GLN A 21 0.45 1.03 -23.00
N VAL A 22 1.55 1.36 -22.32
CA VAL A 22 1.77 0.84 -20.96
C VAL A 22 0.82 1.61 -20.07
N GLU A 23 -0.36 1.04 -19.80
CA GLU A 23 -1.25 1.56 -18.77
C GLU A 23 -0.47 1.51 -17.43
N ALA A 24 0.00 2.66 -16.98
CA ALA A 24 0.43 2.81 -15.59
C ALA A 24 -0.76 2.44 -14.69
N PRO A 25 -0.53 1.89 -13.49
CA PRO A 25 -1.61 1.73 -12.52
C PRO A 25 -2.31 3.09 -12.38
N GLY A 26 -3.63 3.10 -12.61
CA GLY A 26 -4.42 4.32 -12.65
C GLY A 26 -4.25 5.16 -11.38
N PRO A 27 -4.61 6.46 -11.42
CA PRO A 27 -4.48 7.33 -10.25
C PRO A 27 -5.29 6.70 -9.10
N GLY A 28 -4.58 6.26 -8.06
CA GLY A 28 -5.21 5.88 -6.81
C GLY A 28 -5.96 7.10 -6.29
N SER A 29 -7.16 6.90 -5.78
CA SER A 29 -8.02 7.97 -5.32
C SER A 29 -7.37 8.75 -4.18
N SER A 30 -7.42 10.08 -4.29
CA SER A 30 -6.98 11.00 -3.23
C SER A 30 -8.20 11.62 -2.56
N GLN A 31 -9.12 10.75 -2.13
CA GLN A 31 -10.37 11.12 -1.45
C GLN A 31 -10.61 10.17 -0.27
N HIS A 32 -11.53 10.54 0.62
CA HIS A 32 -11.99 9.62 1.65
C HIS A 32 -12.72 8.45 1.00
N LEU A 33 -12.36 7.21 1.34
CA LEU A 33 -13.06 6.02 0.84
C LEU A 33 -13.95 5.45 1.94
N CYS A 34 -15.26 5.58 1.77
CA CYS A 34 -16.28 5.09 2.70
C CYS A 34 -17.00 3.85 2.13
N PHE A 35 -17.60 3.05 3.00
CA PHE A 35 -18.25 1.78 2.63
C PHE A 35 -19.76 1.75 2.99
N PRO A 36 -20.59 2.63 2.39
CA PRO A 36 -22.01 2.78 2.79
C PRO A 36 -22.86 1.52 2.58
N THR A 37 -22.45 0.63 1.67
CA THR A 37 -23.14 -0.65 1.41
C THR A 37 -22.80 -1.73 2.45
N VAL A 38 -21.87 -1.48 3.37
CA VAL A 38 -21.48 -2.39 4.44
C VAL A 38 -21.79 -1.73 5.79
N PRO A 39 -23.01 -1.87 6.33
CA PRO A 39 -23.48 -1.07 7.47
C PRO A 39 -22.65 -1.18 8.76
N ALA A 40 -21.92 -2.28 8.93
CA ALA A 40 -21.04 -2.48 10.09
C ALA A 40 -19.77 -1.61 10.01
N ILE A 41 -19.38 -1.14 8.83
CA ILE A 41 -18.19 -0.33 8.60
C ILE A 41 -18.59 1.14 8.64
N GLN A 42 -18.20 1.80 9.72
CA GLN A 42 -18.57 3.20 10.00
C GLN A 42 -17.43 4.16 9.66
N ASP A 43 -16.19 3.69 9.73
CA ASP A 43 -15.02 4.49 9.38
C ASP A 43 -14.79 4.55 7.87
N CYS A 44 -14.24 5.68 7.43
CA CYS A 44 -13.73 5.86 6.08
C CYS A 44 -12.21 5.83 6.08
N ILE A 45 -11.62 5.35 4.99
CA ILE A 45 -10.18 5.46 4.77
C ILE A 45 -9.86 6.93 4.54
N ASP A 46 -8.87 7.46 5.26
CA ASP A 46 -8.45 8.84 5.12
C ASP A 46 -7.75 9.12 3.78
N VAL A 47 -7.82 10.37 3.31
CA VAL A 47 -7.16 10.83 2.09
C VAL A 47 -5.65 10.55 2.08
N ALA A 48 -5.01 10.50 3.25
CA ALA A 48 -3.60 10.18 3.39
C ALA A 48 -3.28 8.74 2.98
N PHE A 49 -4.25 7.82 3.09
CA PHE A 49 -4.02 6.38 2.93
C PHE A 49 -4.76 5.75 1.74
N SER A 50 -5.88 6.32 1.28
CA SER A 50 -6.75 5.73 0.24
C SER A 50 -5.99 5.33 -1.02
N SER A 51 -5.17 6.25 -1.54
CA SER A 51 -4.35 6.02 -2.72
C SER A 51 -3.34 4.87 -2.56
N TYR A 52 -2.74 4.74 -1.37
CA TYR A 52 -1.81 3.64 -1.06
C TYR A 52 -2.57 2.33 -0.89
N TRP A 53 -3.68 2.33 -0.15
CA TRP A 53 -4.52 1.18 0.09
C TRP A 53 -4.99 0.55 -1.23
N GLU A 54 -5.50 1.35 -2.17
CA GLU A 54 -5.99 0.86 -3.47
C GLU A 54 -4.86 0.25 -4.31
N ARG A 55 -3.70 0.91 -4.39
CA ARG A 55 -2.56 0.44 -5.20
C ARG A 55 -1.89 -0.81 -4.64
N ASN A 56 -1.99 -1.06 -3.34
CA ASN A 56 -1.29 -2.16 -2.67
C ASN A 56 -2.22 -3.34 -2.33
N GLY A 57 -3.31 -3.51 -3.07
CA GLY A 57 -4.19 -4.69 -2.99
C GLY A 57 -5.51 -4.47 -2.25
N GLY A 58 -5.74 -3.27 -1.73
CA GLY A 58 -7.01 -2.81 -1.19
C GLY A 58 -7.67 -3.78 -0.22
N LEU A 59 -8.95 -4.07 -0.46
CA LEU A 59 -9.77 -4.88 0.42
C LEU A 59 -9.24 -6.31 0.58
N ALA A 60 -8.51 -6.86 -0.39
CA ALA A 60 -7.96 -8.22 -0.29
C ALA A 60 -6.73 -8.28 0.62
N VAL A 61 -5.95 -7.20 0.71
CA VAL A 61 -4.72 -7.15 1.52
C VAL A 61 -4.96 -6.54 2.90
N PHE A 62 -5.57 -5.36 2.96
CA PHE A 62 -5.69 -4.59 4.19
C PHE A 62 -7.00 -4.82 4.94
N GLY A 63 -8.09 -5.03 4.20
CA GLY A 63 -9.44 -5.13 4.76
C GLY A 63 -10.09 -3.76 4.91
N PHE A 64 -11.21 -3.74 5.65
CA PHE A 64 -11.92 -2.51 5.98
C PHE A 64 -11.16 -1.68 7.04
N PRO A 65 -11.35 -0.35 7.08
CA PRO A 65 -10.86 0.46 8.19
C PRO A 65 -11.60 0.06 9.47
N THR A 66 -10.87 0.02 10.58
CA THR A 66 -11.40 -0.25 11.93
C THR A 66 -11.23 0.94 12.87
N SER A 67 -10.67 2.05 12.36
CA SER A 67 -10.52 3.31 13.06
C SER A 67 -10.53 4.48 12.07
N PRO A 68 -10.78 5.71 12.52
CA PRO A 68 -10.36 6.91 11.80
C PRO A 68 -8.83 7.02 11.78
N ALA A 69 -8.29 7.93 10.94
CA ALA A 69 -6.88 8.29 10.97
C ALA A 69 -6.60 9.25 12.13
N LEU A 70 -5.69 8.89 13.04
CA LEU A 70 -5.39 9.65 14.25
C LEU A 70 -3.88 9.69 14.54
N PRO A 71 -3.38 10.70 15.26
CA PRO A 71 -2.02 10.69 15.78
C PRO A 71 -1.85 9.59 16.85
N GLU A 72 -0.88 8.70 16.67
CA GLU A 72 -0.54 7.63 17.61
C GLU A 72 0.97 7.55 17.83
N GLU A 73 1.39 7.22 19.05
CA GLU A 73 2.78 6.89 19.33
C GLU A 73 3.10 5.51 18.76
N THR A 74 4.09 5.46 17.88
CA THR A 74 4.60 4.22 17.27
C THR A 74 6.05 4.00 17.68
N GLU A 75 6.64 2.88 17.26
CA GLU A 75 8.07 2.61 17.46
C GLU A 75 8.98 3.60 16.72
N SER A 76 8.45 4.28 15.71
CA SER A 76 9.12 5.37 14.98
C SER A 76 8.85 6.77 15.56
N GLY A 77 8.08 6.84 16.66
CA GLY A 77 7.57 8.07 17.28
C GLY A 77 6.13 8.38 16.87
N LEU A 78 5.65 9.58 17.18
CA LEU A 78 4.31 10.05 16.82
C LEU A 78 4.10 10.03 15.30
N ARG A 79 3.09 9.30 14.84
CA ARG A 79 2.72 9.22 13.41
C ARG A 79 1.21 9.40 13.25
N THR A 80 0.77 9.84 12.06
CA THR A 80 -0.65 9.68 11.70
C THR A 80 -0.86 8.24 11.29
N VAL A 81 -1.85 7.61 11.90
CA VAL A 81 -2.06 6.17 11.85
C VAL A 81 -3.51 5.88 11.53
N GLN A 82 -3.75 4.89 10.68
CA GLN A 82 -5.08 4.30 10.52
C GLN A 82 -5.00 2.77 10.62
N HIS A 83 -5.91 2.19 11.40
CA HIS A 83 -6.02 0.75 11.57
C HIS A 83 -7.01 0.17 10.57
N PHE A 84 -6.65 -1.00 10.06
CA PHE A 84 -7.47 -1.83 9.19
C PHE A 84 -7.55 -3.23 9.79
N GLU A 85 -8.47 -4.05 9.29
CA GLU A 85 -8.69 -5.42 9.80
C GLU A 85 -7.41 -6.27 9.85
N ARG A 86 -6.44 -6.04 8.95
CA ARG A 86 -5.23 -6.88 8.85
C ARG A 86 -3.91 -6.15 9.05
N TYR A 87 -3.89 -4.84 8.89
CA TYR A 87 -2.67 -4.04 9.02
C TYR A 87 -2.98 -2.66 9.57
N ARG A 88 -1.96 -2.05 10.14
CA ARG A 88 -1.93 -0.62 10.44
C ARG A 88 -1.11 0.10 9.37
N LEU A 89 -1.62 1.21 8.85
CA LEU A 89 -0.86 2.09 7.97
C LEU A 89 -0.41 3.32 8.74
N GLU A 90 0.83 3.73 8.50
CA GLU A 90 1.48 4.84 9.17
C GLU A 90 1.99 5.84 8.13
N LEU A 91 1.71 7.13 8.35
CA LEU A 91 2.23 8.23 7.52
C LEU A 91 3.54 8.74 8.10
N HIS A 92 4.61 8.59 7.33
CA HIS A 92 5.99 8.99 7.62
C HIS A 92 6.42 10.14 6.69
N PRO A 93 6.09 11.41 7.02
CA PRO A 93 6.37 12.56 6.15
C PRO A 93 7.87 12.83 5.95
N ASP A 94 8.68 12.31 6.87
CA ASP A 94 10.13 12.33 6.92
C ASP A 94 10.78 11.22 6.05
N ALA A 95 10.02 10.23 5.59
CA ALA A 95 10.52 9.19 4.71
C ALA A 95 10.45 9.62 3.22
N PRO A 96 11.50 9.35 2.42
CA PRO A 96 11.49 9.69 1.01
C PRO A 96 10.45 8.85 0.25
N PRO A 97 9.85 9.39 -0.83
CA PRO A 97 9.02 8.60 -1.72
C PRO A 97 9.78 7.36 -2.24
N PRO A 98 9.12 6.19 -2.38
CA PRO A 98 7.69 5.92 -2.15
C PRO A 98 7.35 5.48 -0.71
N TYR A 99 8.27 5.60 0.25
CA TYR A 99 8.15 5.00 1.60
C TYR A 99 7.43 5.89 2.62
N THR A 100 6.70 6.90 2.16
CA THR A 100 5.94 7.83 3.01
C THR A 100 4.77 7.13 3.71
N ILE A 101 4.25 6.01 3.17
CA ILE A 101 3.29 5.14 3.86
C ILE A 101 3.98 3.82 4.17
N GLN A 102 3.92 3.40 5.44
CA GLN A 102 4.55 2.18 5.92
C GLN A 102 3.56 1.31 6.69
N LEU A 103 3.84 0.02 6.76
CA LEU A 103 3.08 -0.93 7.57
C LEU A 103 3.60 -0.91 9.00
N GLY A 104 2.69 -0.79 9.96
CA GLY A 104 3.02 -0.99 11.37
C GLY A 104 3.44 -2.43 11.65
N ARG A 105 4.33 -2.63 12.62
CA ARG A 105 4.82 -3.95 13.04
C ARG A 105 3.87 -4.61 14.05
N SER A 106 2.62 -4.87 13.65
CA SER A 106 1.56 -5.34 14.56
C SER A 106 1.94 -6.58 15.39
N GLY A 107 2.78 -7.47 14.86
CA GLY A 107 3.30 -8.62 15.61
C GLY A 107 4.28 -8.23 16.73
N ALA A 108 5.18 -7.29 16.46
CA ALA A 108 6.12 -6.76 17.45
C ALA A 108 5.37 -6.01 18.56
N ASP A 109 4.38 -5.19 18.17
CA ASP A 109 3.50 -4.48 19.12
C ASP A 109 2.78 -5.46 20.05
N ARG A 110 2.24 -6.55 19.48
CA ARG A 110 1.56 -7.58 20.28
C ARG A 110 2.51 -8.29 21.25
N LEU A 111 3.73 -8.61 20.82
CA LEU A 111 4.73 -9.21 21.69
C LEU A 111 5.13 -8.27 22.82
N ALA A 112 5.33 -6.98 22.53
CA ALA A 112 5.62 -5.96 23.52
C ALA A 112 4.49 -5.83 24.57
N GLN A 113 3.23 -5.84 24.14
CA GLN A 113 2.07 -5.84 25.05
C GLN A 113 2.03 -7.06 25.98
N LEU A 114 2.50 -8.21 25.49
CA LEU A 114 2.59 -9.45 26.26
C LEU A 114 3.85 -9.52 27.14
N GLY A 115 4.71 -8.49 27.12
CA GLY A 115 6.00 -8.50 27.82
C GLY A 115 6.99 -9.51 27.25
N ARG A 116 6.85 -9.90 25.97
CA ARG A 116 7.71 -10.86 25.28
C ARG A 116 8.69 -10.11 24.39
N SER A 117 9.96 -10.49 24.43
CA SER A 117 10.95 -9.96 23.50
C SER A 117 10.94 -10.77 22.19
N THR A 118 11.08 -10.09 21.06
CA THR A 118 11.22 -10.71 19.74
C THR A 118 12.45 -11.62 19.63
N ASN A 119 13.40 -11.48 20.57
CA ASN A 119 14.67 -12.21 20.58
C ASN A 119 14.60 -13.50 21.40
N ALA A 120 13.62 -13.66 22.30
CA ALA A 120 13.54 -14.82 23.19
C ALA A 120 13.11 -16.12 22.49
N GLU A 121 12.33 -16.04 21.41
CA GLU A 121 11.83 -17.22 20.68
C GLU A 121 12.79 -17.75 19.60
N ALA A 122 13.70 -16.91 19.10
CA ALA A 122 14.67 -17.32 18.08
C ALA A 122 15.70 -18.34 18.62
N GLN A 123 15.86 -18.44 19.94
CA GLN A 123 16.89 -19.29 20.56
C GLN A 123 16.53 -20.78 20.67
N ALA A 124 15.32 -21.22 20.28
CA ALA A 124 14.90 -22.61 20.51
C ALA A 124 13.97 -23.20 19.43
N ALA A 125 14.26 -22.96 18.14
CA ALA A 125 13.60 -23.77 17.10
C ALA A 125 14.00 -25.25 17.31
N PRO A 126 13.04 -26.17 17.55
CA PRO A 126 13.36 -27.59 17.64
C PRO A 126 14.00 -28.06 16.32
N PRO A 127 14.95 -29.01 16.36
CA PRO A 127 15.48 -29.58 15.14
C PRO A 127 14.33 -30.18 14.30
N GLY A 128 14.22 -29.78 13.04
CA GLY A 128 13.23 -30.30 12.10
C GLY A 128 12.08 -29.36 11.71
N CYS A 129 12.01 -28.15 12.25
CA CYS A 129 11.16 -27.10 11.68
C CYS A 129 11.85 -26.49 10.45
N ILE A 130 11.23 -26.62 9.27
CA ILE A 130 11.59 -25.90 8.04
C ILE A 130 10.89 -24.55 7.94
#